data_AF-A0A6B3FWY3-F1
#
_entry.id   AF-A0A6B3FWY3-F1
#
_cell.length_a   1.000
_cell.length_b   1.000
_cell.length_c   1.000
_cell.angle_alpha   90.00
_cell.angle_beta   90.00
_cell.angle_gamma   90.00
#
_symmetry.space_group_name_H-M   'P 1'
#
loop_
_entity.id
_entity.type
_entity.pdbx_description
1 polymer ?
#
loop_
_entity_poly.entity_id
_entity_poly.type
_entity_poly.pdbx_seq_one_letter_code
_entity_poly.pdbx_strand_id
1 'polypeptide(L)'
;ASQSSNDVFPSSIHIAATAAVTADLIPALDHLADSLGRKSAEFADVVKSGRTHLMDATPVTLGQEFGGYAAQIRYGVERLRASLPRLAELPLGGTAVGTGINTPPGFSAAVIAEVAEATGLPLTEARDHFEAQGARDGLVEVSGQLRTIAVSLTKISNDLRWMASGPRTGLAEIALPDLQPGSSIMPGKVNPVIPEAVL
;
A
#
# COMPACT_ATOMS: atom_id res chain seq x y z
N ALA A 1 -4.60 1.15 -39.01
CA ALA A 1 -4.84 1.34 -37.57
C ALA A 1 -3.48 1.54 -36.91
N SER A 2 -3.32 2.58 -36.08
CA SER A 2 -2.05 2.94 -35.42
C SER A 2 -1.92 2.35 -34.01
N GLN A 3 -2.71 1.32 -33.72
CA GLN A 3 -2.85 0.66 -32.43
C GLN A 3 -3.08 -0.84 -32.65
N SER A 4 -2.72 -1.64 -31.66
CA SER A 4 -2.96 -3.08 -31.58
C SER A 4 -3.59 -3.41 -30.23
N SER A 5 -4.25 -4.56 -30.11
CA SER A 5 -4.61 -5.07 -28.78
C SER A 5 -3.36 -5.29 -27.89
N ASN A 6 -2.22 -5.59 -28.51
CA ASN A 6 -1.00 -6.00 -27.82
C ASN A 6 -0.23 -4.84 -27.18
N ASP A 7 -0.48 -3.60 -27.58
CA ASP A 7 0.07 -2.40 -26.95
C ASP A 7 -0.99 -1.60 -26.18
N VAL A 8 -2.24 -1.57 -26.66
CA VAL A 8 -3.34 -0.89 -25.96
C VAL A 8 -3.73 -1.57 -24.65
N PHE A 9 -3.89 -2.90 -24.64
CA PHE A 9 -4.37 -3.59 -23.44
C PHE A 9 -3.37 -3.51 -22.28
N PRO A 10 -2.07 -3.79 -22.46
CA PRO A 10 -1.09 -3.60 -21.38
C PRO A 10 -1.01 -2.14 -20.93
N SER A 11 -1.08 -1.18 -21.84
CA SER A 11 -1.12 0.25 -21.47
C SER A 11 -2.31 0.58 -20.57
N SER A 12 -3.50 0.05 -20.87
CA SER A 12 -4.68 0.26 -20.03
C SER A 12 -4.52 -0.29 -18.61
N ILE A 13 -3.84 -1.44 -18.46
CA ILE A 13 -3.53 -2.02 -17.14
C ILE A 13 -2.57 -1.12 -16.37
N HIS A 14 -1.50 -0.65 -17.02
CA HIS A 14 -0.51 0.23 -16.39
C HIS A 14 -1.13 1.57 -15.96
N ILE A 15 -2.01 2.16 -16.80
CA ILE A 15 -2.77 3.36 -16.45
C ILE A 15 -3.64 3.11 -15.22
N ALA A 16 -4.46 2.05 -15.23
CA ALA A 16 -5.36 1.73 -14.12
C ALA A 16 -4.61 1.45 -12.81
N ALA A 17 -3.52 0.69 -12.88
CA ALA A 17 -2.70 0.37 -11.73
C ALA A 17 -1.97 1.61 -11.19
N THR A 18 -1.41 2.45 -12.07
CA THR A 18 -0.77 3.72 -11.67
C THR A 18 -1.78 4.64 -10.99
N ALA A 19 -3.01 4.75 -11.53
CA ALA A 19 -4.09 5.51 -10.93
C ALA A 19 -4.43 4.99 -9.53
N ALA A 20 -4.70 3.69 -9.38
CA ALA A 20 -5.05 3.10 -8.08
C ALA A 20 -3.93 3.26 -7.03
N VAL A 21 -2.67 3.13 -7.44
CA VAL A 21 -1.53 3.30 -6.53
C VAL A 21 -1.38 4.76 -6.09
N THR A 22 -1.49 5.72 -7.02
CA THR A 22 -1.22 7.14 -6.74
C THR A 22 -2.40 7.88 -6.14
N ALA A 23 -3.64 7.58 -6.56
CA ALA A 23 -4.85 8.28 -6.13
C ALA A 23 -5.48 7.65 -4.88
N ASP A 24 -5.39 6.34 -4.71
CA ASP A 24 -6.06 5.63 -3.60
C ASP A 24 -5.07 5.11 -2.56
N LEU A 25 -4.14 4.25 -2.98
CA LEU A 25 -3.34 3.47 -2.05
C LEU A 25 -2.30 4.32 -1.28
N ILE A 26 -1.48 5.10 -1.99
CA ILE A 26 -0.48 5.95 -1.34
C ILE A 26 -1.13 6.94 -0.36
N PRO A 27 -2.21 7.68 -0.74
CA PRO A 27 -2.90 8.56 0.20
C PRO A 27 -3.49 7.85 1.42
N ALA A 28 -4.05 6.64 1.25
CA ALA A 28 -4.57 5.85 2.36
C ALA A 28 -3.45 5.41 3.33
N LEU A 29 -2.30 5.01 2.80
CA LEU A 29 -1.13 4.64 3.61
C LEU A 29 -0.52 5.87 4.31
N ASP A 30 -0.41 7.01 3.64
CA ASP A 30 0.05 8.27 4.25
C ASP A 30 -0.87 8.67 5.40
N HIS A 31 -2.20 8.59 5.21
CA HIS A 31 -3.18 8.84 6.27
C HIS A 31 -3.01 7.89 7.47
N LEU A 32 -2.78 6.60 7.21
CA LEU A 32 -2.53 5.61 8.25
C LEU A 32 -1.23 5.90 9.00
N ALA A 33 -0.14 6.20 8.29
CA ALA A 33 1.14 6.55 8.88
C ALA A 33 1.04 7.77 9.79
N ASP A 34 0.33 8.81 9.37
CA ASP A 34 0.15 10.03 10.17
C ASP A 34 -0.75 9.78 11.37
N SER A 35 -1.78 8.94 11.23
CA SER A 35 -2.63 8.54 12.37
C SER A 35 -1.86 7.72 13.42
N LEU A 36 -1.00 6.79 12.98
CA LEU A 36 -0.08 6.07 13.85
C LEU A 36 0.96 7.01 14.48
N GLY A 37 1.48 7.97 13.72
CA GLY A 37 2.41 8.99 14.21
C GLY A 37 1.80 9.90 15.28
N ARG A 38 0.53 10.31 15.12
CA ARG A 38 -0.20 11.04 16.17
C ARG A 38 -0.35 10.22 17.43
N LYS A 39 -0.67 8.92 17.32
CA LYS A 39 -0.74 8.03 18.49
C LYS A 39 0.62 7.78 19.13
N SER A 40 1.68 7.71 18.33
CA SER A 40 3.06 7.67 18.83
C SER A 40 3.38 8.88 19.71
N ALA A 41 3.01 10.08 19.27
CA ALA A 41 3.19 11.30 20.06
C ALA A 41 2.28 11.34 21.31
N GLU A 42 1.02 10.94 21.19
CA GLU A 42 0.06 10.86 22.31
C GLU A 42 0.55 9.91 23.42
N PHE A 43 1.24 8.83 23.04
CA PHE A 43 1.72 7.80 23.97
C PHE A 43 3.21 7.91 24.32
N ALA A 44 3.84 9.06 24.04
CA ALA A 44 5.28 9.26 24.21
C ALA A 44 5.77 8.94 25.63
N ASP A 45 4.97 9.24 26.65
CA ASP A 45 5.35 9.05 28.06
C ASP A 45 4.69 7.81 28.71
N VAL A 46 3.93 7.01 27.95
CA VAL A 46 3.21 5.84 28.49
C VAL A 46 4.13 4.63 28.50
N VAL A 47 4.73 4.34 29.66
CA VAL A 47 5.65 3.20 29.84
C VAL A 47 4.88 1.88 29.99
N LYS A 48 5.33 0.84 29.29
CA LYS A 48 4.86 -0.55 29.39
C LYS A 48 6.03 -1.53 29.42
N SER A 49 5.74 -2.79 29.77
CA SER A 49 6.69 -3.89 29.59
C SER A 49 6.91 -4.14 28.10
N GLY A 50 8.17 -4.17 27.66
CA GLY A 50 8.51 -4.71 26.34
C GLY A 50 8.29 -6.22 26.32
N ARG A 51 8.08 -6.82 25.13
CA ARG A 51 8.02 -8.27 24.99
C ARG A 51 8.86 -8.78 23.84
N THR A 52 9.71 -9.75 24.11
CA THR A 52 10.46 -10.53 23.10
C THR A 52 10.17 -11.99 23.33
N HIS A 53 9.87 -12.76 22.27
CA HIS A 53 9.38 -14.14 22.40
C HIS A 53 8.14 -14.28 23.30
N LEU A 54 7.30 -13.23 23.36
CA LEU A 54 6.13 -13.10 24.26
C LEU A 54 6.45 -13.10 25.77
N MET A 55 7.73 -13.03 26.15
CA MET A 55 8.17 -12.93 27.55
C MET A 55 8.41 -11.47 27.94
N ASP A 56 8.27 -11.16 29.23
CA ASP A 56 8.56 -9.84 29.78
C ASP A 56 10.01 -9.42 29.50
N ALA A 57 10.20 -8.15 29.13
CA ALA A 57 11.49 -7.57 28.78
C ALA A 57 11.67 -6.17 29.41
N THR A 58 12.73 -5.47 29.03
CA THR A 58 12.99 -4.10 29.51
C THR A 58 11.87 -3.14 29.10
N PRO A 59 11.57 -2.10 29.90
CA PRO A 59 10.51 -1.15 29.60
C PRO A 59 10.70 -0.43 28.26
N VAL A 60 9.58 -0.14 27.60
CA VAL A 60 9.47 0.72 26.41
C VAL A 60 8.28 1.65 26.60
N THR A 61 8.20 2.72 25.81
CA THR A 61 6.97 3.53 25.74
C THR A 61 6.07 3.00 24.63
N LEU A 62 4.75 3.06 24.83
CA LEU A 62 3.78 2.80 23.75
C LEU A 62 4.03 3.74 22.56
N GLY A 63 4.51 4.96 22.81
CA GLY A 63 4.91 5.91 21.78
C GLY A 63 6.00 5.36 20.86
N GLN A 64 7.06 4.76 21.42
CA GLN A 64 8.14 4.12 20.64
C GLN A 64 7.60 2.96 19.78
N GLU A 65 6.73 2.12 20.33
CA GLU A 65 6.14 0.98 19.62
C GLU A 65 5.28 1.45 18.43
N PHE A 66 4.40 2.44 18.64
CA PHE A 66 3.59 3.03 17.58
C PHE A 66 4.42 3.81 16.54
N GLY A 67 5.54 4.40 16.95
CA GLY A 67 6.51 5.01 16.04
C GLY A 67 7.10 4.00 15.06
N GLY A 68 7.35 2.77 15.53
CA GLY A 68 7.75 1.64 14.68
C GLY A 68 6.68 1.29 13.64
N TYR A 69 5.40 1.26 14.03
CA TYR A 69 4.30 1.01 13.09
C TYR A 69 4.19 2.10 12.01
N ALA A 70 4.26 3.38 12.42
CA ALA A 70 4.24 4.49 11.48
C ALA A 70 5.39 4.40 10.46
N ALA A 71 6.60 4.04 10.92
CA ALA A 71 7.76 3.84 10.05
C ALA A 71 7.54 2.69 9.05
N GLN A 72 6.98 1.55 9.48
CA GLN A 72 6.68 0.44 8.57
C GLN A 72 5.76 0.86 7.42
N ILE A 73 4.74 1.68 7.71
CA ILE A 73 3.81 2.18 6.67
C ILE A 73 4.50 3.19 5.75
N ARG A 74 5.31 4.13 6.29
CA ARG A 74 6.09 5.09 5.48
C ARG A 74 7.06 4.39 4.53
N TYR A 75 7.74 3.35 4.99
CA TYR A 75 8.59 2.52 4.11
C TYR A 75 7.77 1.75 3.08
N GLY A 76 6.50 1.42 3.36
CA GLY A 76 5.57 0.89 2.36
C GLY A 76 5.32 1.89 1.23
N VAL A 77 5.01 3.14 1.57
CA VAL A 77 4.82 4.24 0.60
C VAL A 77 6.09 4.46 -0.22
N GLU A 78 7.26 4.48 0.42
CA GLU A 78 8.54 4.60 -0.26
C GLU A 78 8.76 3.51 -1.31
N ARG A 79 8.45 2.25 -0.99
CA ARG A 79 8.53 1.12 -1.95
C ARG A 79 7.60 1.28 -3.14
N LEU A 80 6.38 1.76 -2.92
CA LEU A 80 5.43 2.04 -4.01
C LEU A 80 5.95 3.17 -4.91
N ARG A 81 6.38 4.29 -4.33
CA ARG A 81 7.01 5.39 -5.09
C ARG A 81 8.27 4.91 -5.84
N ALA A 82 9.03 4.03 -5.20
CA ALA A 82 10.11 3.19 -5.73
C ALA A 82 9.86 2.64 -7.14
N SER A 83 8.69 2.00 -7.27
CA SER A 83 8.28 1.20 -8.42
C SER A 83 7.44 1.97 -9.44
N LEU A 84 6.86 3.13 -9.06
CA LEU A 84 6.04 3.97 -9.94
C LEU A 84 6.66 4.26 -11.31
N PRO A 85 7.95 4.59 -11.45
CA PRO A 85 8.53 4.85 -12.77
C PRO A 85 8.39 3.69 -13.76
N ARG A 86 8.32 2.44 -13.29
CA ARG A 86 8.18 1.25 -14.15
C ARG A 86 6.73 0.82 -14.30
N LEU A 87 5.91 1.08 -13.28
CA LEU A 87 4.46 0.90 -13.37
C LEU A 87 3.82 1.86 -14.37
N ALA A 88 4.35 3.09 -14.48
CA ALA A 88 3.81 4.14 -15.33
C ALA A 88 4.34 4.11 -16.78
N GLU A 89 5.22 3.16 -17.12
CA GLU A 89 5.66 2.96 -18.50
C GLU A 89 4.57 2.30 -19.35
N LEU A 90 4.29 2.87 -20.52
CA LEU A 90 3.25 2.41 -21.43
C LEU A 90 3.87 1.82 -22.71
N PRO A 91 3.54 0.57 -23.08
CA PRO A 91 3.94 -0.01 -24.37
C PRO A 91 3.20 0.58 -25.58
N LEU A 92 2.30 1.55 -25.37
CA LEU A 92 1.50 2.16 -26.42
C LEU A 92 2.39 2.68 -27.56
N GLY A 93 2.09 2.24 -28.79
CA GLY A 93 2.88 2.58 -29.97
C GLY A 93 3.81 1.47 -30.43
N GLY A 94 4.06 0.44 -29.60
CA GLY A 94 4.81 -0.76 -29.99
C GLY A 94 4.04 -1.66 -30.97
N THR A 95 2.72 -1.48 -31.10
CA THR A 95 1.81 -2.20 -32.00
C THR A 95 1.74 -3.71 -31.76
N ALA A 96 1.93 -4.54 -32.79
CA ALA A 96 1.72 -5.98 -32.71
C ALA A 96 2.80 -6.69 -31.89
N VAL A 97 4.07 -6.27 -32.02
CA VAL A 97 5.23 -7.02 -31.53
C VAL A 97 6.37 -6.14 -30.98
N GLY A 98 6.15 -4.83 -30.80
CA GLY A 98 7.14 -3.90 -30.26
C GLY A 98 7.91 -3.07 -31.28
N THR A 99 7.70 -3.29 -32.58
CA THR A 99 8.45 -2.58 -33.65
C THR A 99 7.89 -1.21 -34.00
N GLY A 100 6.66 -0.90 -33.58
CA GLY A 100 5.95 0.31 -34.01
C GLY A 100 5.50 0.30 -35.48
N ILE A 101 5.45 -0.87 -36.13
CA ILE A 101 4.99 -0.97 -37.52
C ILE A 101 3.54 -0.48 -37.66
N ASN A 102 3.28 0.33 -38.69
CA ASN A 102 1.98 0.99 -38.95
C ASN A 102 1.59 2.07 -37.94
N THR A 103 2.50 2.51 -37.09
CA THR A 103 2.35 3.69 -36.23
C THR A 103 3.08 4.90 -36.82
N PRO A 104 2.41 6.04 -37.02
CA PRO A 104 3.07 7.26 -37.50
C PRO A 104 4.16 7.74 -36.52
N PRO A 105 5.27 8.33 -37.02
CA PRO A 105 6.25 8.96 -36.15
C PRO A 105 5.61 9.98 -35.20
N GLY A 106 5.97 9.91 -33.92
CA GLY A 106 5.46 10.81 -32.87
C GLY A 106 4.07 10.46 -32.31
N PHE A 107 3.39 9.43 -32.84
CA PHE A 107 2.07 9.03 -32.34
C PHE A 107 2.09 8.60 -30.86
N SER A 108 3.03 7.73 -30.46
CA SER A 108 3.13 7.23 -29.08
C SER A 108 3.29 8.38 -28.09
N ALA A 109 4.32 9.20 -28.28
CA ALA A 109 4.59 10.37 -27.45
C ALA A 109 3.39 11.33 -27.36
N ALA A 110 2.72 11.62 -28.49
CA ALA A 110 1.57 12.52 -28.50
C ALA A 110 0.38 11.95 -27.70
N VAL A 111 0.04 10.67 -27.89
CA VAL A 111 -1.08 10.05 -27.18
C VAL A 111 -0.76 9.90 -25.68
N ILE A 112 0.46 9.51 -25.34
CA ILE A 112 0.87 9.39 -23.93
C ILE A 112 0.83 10.75 -23.23
N ALA A 113 1.27 11.82 -23.89
CA ALA A 113 1.17 13.17 -23.37
C ALA A 113 -0.29 13.59 -23.12
N GLU A 114 -1.19 13.33 -24.07
CA GLU A 114 -2.63 13.62 -23.93
C GLU A 114 -3.25 12.85 -22.76
N VAL A 115 -2.92 11.55 -22.62
CA VAL A 115 -3.43 10.74 -21.51
C VAL A 115 -2.86 11.20 -20.18
N ALA A 116 -1.56 11.54 -20.12
CA ALA A 116 -0.93 12.08 -18.92
C ALA A 116 -1.57 13.42 -18.51
N GLU A 117 -1.85 14.31 -19.46
CA GLU A 117 -2.55 15.58 -19.21
C GLU A 117 -3.98 15.34 -18.71
N ALA A 118 -4.75 14.48 -19.38
CA ALA A 118 -6.14 14.21 -19.03
C ALA A 118 -6.30 13.52 -17.66
N THR A 119 -5.32 12.72 -17.25
CA THR A 119 -5.38 11.93 -16.01
C THR A 119 -4.56 12.51 -14.86
N GLY A 120 -3.61 13.40 -15.13
CA GLY A 120 -2.61 13.87 -14.16
C GLY A 120 -1.61 12.81 -13.73
N LEU A 121 -1.56 11.65 -14.39
CA LEU A 121 -0.68 10.54 -14.03
C LEU A 121 0.73 10.73 -14.62
N PRO A 122 1.79 10.25 -13.95
CA PRO A 122 3.18 10.39 -14.39
C PRO A 122 3.56 9.35 -15.47
N LEU A 123 2.77 9.28 -16.54
CA LEU A 123 2.89 8.26 -17.58
C LEU A 123 4.04 8.58 -18.54
N THR A 124 4.80 7.55 -18.91
CA THR A 124 5.90 7.67 -19.87
C THR A 124 5.83 6.57 -20.92
N GLU A 125 6.41 6.80 -22.10
CA GLU A 125 6.61 5.73 -23.06
C GLU A 125 7.57 4.67 -22.50
N ALA A 126 7.29 3.40 -22.79
CA ALA A 126 8.19 2.31 -22.44
C ALA A 126 9.58 2.53 -23.04
N ARG A 127 10.62 2.29 -22.22
CA ARG A 127 12.01 2.43 -22.68
C ARG A 127 12.38 1.39 -23.74
N ASP A 128 11.75 0.22 -23.67
CA ASP A 128 11.86 -0.85 -24.66
C ASP A 128 10.48 -1.49 -24.87
N HIS A 129 9.97 -1.42 -26.10
CA HIS A 129 8.65 -1.93 -26.43
C HIS A 129 8.59 -3.47 -26.48
N PHE A 130 9.71 -4.16 -26.71
CA PHE A 130 9.74 -5.63 -26.68
C PHE A 130 9.63 -6.15 -25.24
N GLU A 131 10.30 -5.50 -24.29
CA GLU A 131 10.14 -5.80 -22.86
C GLU A 131 8.69 -5.53 -22.43
N ALA A 132 8.20 -4.32 -22.66
CA ALA A 132 6.89 -3.91 -22.18
C ALA A 132 5.73 -4.69 -22.82
N GLN A 133 5.92 -5.21 -24.05
CA GLN A 133 4.95 -6.10 -24.70
C GLN A 133 5.19 -7.59 -24.46
N GLY A 134 6.41 -8.01 -24.14
CA GLY A 134 6.78 -9.41 -23.89
C GLY A 134 6.64 -9.87 -22.44
N ALA A 135 6.78 -8.98 -21.46
CA ALA A 135 6.74 -9.29 -20.03
C ALA A 135 5.97 -8.23 -19.22
N ARG A 136 5.59 -8.56 -17.96
CA ARG A 136 4.74 -7.73 -17.05
C ARG A 136 5.50 -7.45 -15.76
N ASP A 137 6.81 -7.23 -15.88
CA ASP A 137 7.72 -7.24 -14.74
C ASP A 137 7.47 -6.06 -13.79
N GLY A 138 7.15 -4.87 -14.32
CA GLY A 138 6.74 -3.73 -13.50
C GLY A 138 5.50 -3.99 -12.63
N LEU A 139 4.52 -4.74 -13.15
CA LEU A 139 3.34 -5.15 -12.37
C LEU A 139 3.68 -6.21 -11.32
N VAL A 140 4.57 -7.15 -11.65
CA VAL A 140 5.06 -8.16 -10.70
C VAL A 140 5.87 -7.51 -9.58
N GLU A 141 6.72 -6.54 -9.88
CA GLU A 141 7.48 -5.76 -8.90
C GLU A 141 6.53 -5.08 -7.90
N VAL A 142 5.51 -4.37 -8.40
CA VAL A 142 4.50 -3.70 -7.55
C VAL A 142 3.74 -4.72 -6.70
N SER A 143 3.35 -5.87 -7.26
CA SER A 143 2.73 -6.97 -6.49
C SER A 143 3.62 -7.44 -5.33
N GLY A 144 4.94 -7.52 -5.54
CA GLY A 144 5.91 -7.82 -4.48
C GLY A 144 5.93 -6.75 -3.38
N GLN A 145 5.84 -5.47 -3.75
CA GLN A 145 5.75 -4.37 -2.78
C GLN A 145 4.45 -4.44 -1.97
N LEU A 146 3.33 -4.73 -2.62
CA LEU A 146 2.03 -4.91 -1.96
C LEU A 146 2.08 -6.05 -0.93
N ARG A 147 2.73 -7.18 -1.26
CA ARG A 147 2.93 -8.28 -0.31
C ARG A 147 3.76 -7.86 0.90
N THR A 148 4.80 -7.04 0.68
CA THR A 148 5.62 -6.51 1.78
C THR A 148 4.82 -5.59 2.70
N ILE A 149 3.94 -4.75 2.13
CA ILE A 149 3.03 -3.89 2.89
C ILE A 149 2.02 -4.75 3.66
N ALA A 150 1.47 -5.79 3.04
CA ALA A 150 0.55 -6.71 3.71
C ALA A 150 1.18 -7.35 4.95
N VAL A 151 2.42 -7.83 4.87
CA VAL A 151 3.15 -8.37 6.03
C VAL A 151 3.28 -7.33 7.15
N SER A 152 3.52 -6.07 6.81
CA SER A 152 3.58 -4.98 7.79
C SER A 152 2.23 -4.73 8.46
N LEU A 153 1.15 -4.67 7.68
CA LEU A 153 -0.21 -4.52 8.18
C LEU A 153 -0.66 -5.70 9.04
N THR A 154 -0.28 -6.93 8.68
CA THR A 154 -0.52 -8.14 9.48
C THR A 154 0.14 -8.02 10.85
N LYS A 155 1.39 -7.56 10.91
CA LYS A 155 2.11 -7.37 12.17
C LYS A 155 1.41 -6.34 13.05
N ILE A 156 1.13 -5.16 12.49
CA ILE A 156 0.49 -4.05 13.23
C ILE A 156 -0.90 -4.48 13.74
N SER A 157 -1.70 -5.10 12.89
CA SER A 157 -3.05 -5.57 13.24
C SER A 157 -3.01 -6.63 14.33
N ASN A 158 -2.10 -7.59 14.25
CA ASN A 158 -1.95 -8.60 15.30
C ASN A 158 -1.51 -7.99 16.63
N ASP A 159 -0.54 -7.08 16.63
CA ASP A 159 -0.12 -6.41 17.88
C ASP A 159 -1.29 -5.66 18.53
N LEU A 160 -2.08 -4.90 17.75
CA LEU A 160 -3.26 -4.21 18.25
C LEU A 160 -4.29 -5.20 18.85
N ARG A 161 -4.52 -6.35 18.21
CA ARG A 161 -5.40 -7.41 18.73
C ARG A 161 -4.91 -7.97 20.06
N TRP A 162 -3.61 -8.27 20.17
CA TRP A 162 -3.02 -8.80 21.39
C TRP A 162 -3.06 -7.77 22.52
N MET A 163 -2.63 -6.53 22.26
CA MET A 163 -2.65 -5.44 23.26
C MET A 163 -4.06 -5.14 23.75
N ALA A 164 -5.07 -5.23 22.89
CA ALA A 164 -6.47 -4.99 23.25
C ALA A 164 -7.19 -6.19 23.88
N SER A 165 -6.54 -7.36 23.94
CA SER A 165 -7.16 -8.57 24.50
C SER A 165 -7.54 -8.36 25.97
N GLY A 166 -8.76 -8.75 26.36
CA GLY A 166 -9.29 -8.45 27.68
C GLY A 166 -10.80 -8.73 27.80
N PRO A 167 -11.50 -8.12 28.78
CA PRO A 167 -11.04 -7.00 29.61
C PRO A 167 -10.27 -7.41 30.88
N ARG A 168 -10.26 -8.68 31.29
CA ARG A 168 -9.64 -9.13 32.56
C ARG A 168 -8.56 -10.20 32.43
N THR A 169 -8.60 -10.99 31.36
CA THR A 169 -7.76 -12.19 31.20
C THR A 169 -6.85 -12.11 29.99
N GLY A 170 -6.64 -10.91 29.46
CA GLY A 170 -5.70 -10.63 28.35
C GLY A 170 -4.67 -9.59 28.77
N LEU A 171 -4.01 -8.95 27.79
CA LEU A 171 -3.00 -7.92 28.06
C LEU A 171 -3.61 -6.59 28.53
N ALA A 172 -4.76 -6.21 27.96
CA ALA A 172 -5.51 -4.99 28.29
C ALA A 172 -4.65 -3.71 28.34
N GLU A 173 -3.67 -3.61 27.44
CA GLU A 173 -2.75 -2.45 27.35
C GLU A 173 -3.36 -1.26 26.61
N ILE A 174 -4.28 -1.53 25.67
CA ILE A 174 -5.01 -0.51 24.93
C ILE A 174 -6.51 -0.80 24.93
N ALA A 175 -7.32 0.25 24.76
CA ALA A 175 -8.75 0.13 24.50
C ALA A 175 -9.03 0.49 23.04
N LEU A 176 -9.63 -0.43 22.29
CA LEU A 176 -10.10 -0.16 20.93
C LEU A 176 -11.51 0.44 20.95
N PRO A 177 -11.86 1.30 19.97
CA PRO A 177 -13.23 1.79 19.83
C PRO A 177 -14.24 0.65 19.63
N ASP A 178 -15.40 0.78 20.26
CA ASP A 178 -16.51 -0.17 20.09
C ASP A 178 -17.31 0.16 18.84
N LEU A 179 -17.00 -0.52 17.72
CA LEU A 179 -17.55 -0.25 16.39
C LEU A 179 -18.74 -1.15 16.02
N GLN A 180 -19.07 -2.12 16.87
CA GLN A 180 -20.18 -3.05 16.65
C GLN A 180 -21.06 -3.09 17.89
N PRO A 181 -22.37 -3.36 17.76
CA PRO A 181 -23.21 -3.56 18.94
C PRO A 181 -22.68 -4.71 19.80
N GLY A 182 -22.16 -4.37 20.98
CA GLY A 182 -21.81 -5.35 21.99
C GLY A 182 -23.04 -6.10 22.51
N SER A 183 -22.82 -7.31 23.03
CA SER A 183 -23.88 -8.01 23.74
C SER A 183 -24.10 -7.37 25.11
N SER A 184 -25.34 -6.99 25.44
CA SER A 184 -25.69 -6.40 26.74
C SER A 184 -25.33 -7.29 27.94
N ILE A 185 -25.16 -8.60 27.72
CA ILE A 185 -24.73 -9.57 28.74
C ILE A 185 -23.21 -9.57 29.00
N MET A 186 -22.41 -9.00 28.09
CA MET A 186 -20.94 -8.98 28.15
C MET A 186 -20.41 -7.54 28.16
N PRO A 187 -20.65 -6.77 29.24
CA PRO A 187 -20.16 -5.39 29.32
C PRO A 187 -18.62 -5.35 29.26
N GLY A 188 -18.10 -4.44 28.44
CA GLY A 188 -16.65 -4.23 28.26
C GLY A 188 -15.96 -5.21 27.30
N LYS A 189 -16.69 -6.16 26.70
CA LYS A 189 -16.16 -6.98 25.59
C LYS A 189 -16.23 -6.17 24.29
N VAL A 190 -15.07 -5.82 23.75
CA VAL A 190 -14.93 -5.20 22.42
C VAL A 190 -14.09 -6.11 21.54
N ASN A 191 -14.65 -6.49 20.38
CA ASN A 191 -13.91 -7.32 19.40
C ASN A 191 -13.05 -6.42 18.51
N PRO A 192 -11.82 -6.82 18.16
CA PRO A 192 -10.91 -6.03 17.32
C PRO A 192 -11.24 -6.16 15.83
N VAL A 193 -12.45 -5.75 15.43
CA VAL A 193 -13.04 -6.06 14.13
C VAL A 193 -12.32 -5.42 12.94
N ILE A 194 -11.70 -4.25 13.12
CA ILE A 194 -10.90 -3.61 12.06
C ILE A 194 -9.59 -4.38 11.84
N PRO A 195 -8.78 -4.67 12.88
CA PRO A 195 -7.66 -5.60 12.74
C PRO A 195 -8.03 -6.96 12.13
N GLU A 196 -9.22 -7.50 12.44
CA GLU A 196 -9.69 -8.76 11.85
C GLU A 196 -10.06 -8.64 10.37
N ALA A 197 -10.60 -7.50 9.93
CA ALA A 197 -10.93 -7.27 8.51
C ALA A 197 -9.70 -6.99 7.63
N VAL A 198 -8.60 -6.53 8.22
CA VAL A 198 -7.33 -6.27 7.52
C VAL A 198 -6.53 -7.55 7.27
N LEU A 199 -6.74 -8.59 8.07
CA LEU A 199 -6.07 -9.89 8.00
C LEU A 199 -6.75 -10.84 7.01
#